data_AF-A0A356KY07-F1
#
_entry.id   AF-A0A356KY07-F1
#
_cell.length_a   1.000
_cell.length_b   1.000
_cell.length_c   1.000
_cell.angle_alpha   90.00
_cell.angle_beta   90.00
_cell.angle_gamma   90.00
#
_symmetry.space_group_name_H-M   'P 1'
#
loop_
_entity.id
_entity.type
_entity.pdbx_description
1 polymer ?
#
loop_
_entity_poly.entity_id
_entity_poly.type
_entity_poly.pdbx_seq_one_letter_code
_entity_poly.pdbx_strand_id
1 'polypeptide(L)'
;MKRDRPVPIFKDPSKATSPPLSEEARAECEQALGRALPAAYLELLAQEANGGKLRRDLFPHPEVEGGARIGYLLGVGGPRGVAALQILAGHWKYPVAEGVLIASEGPKALLLDYAAGPEPSAAEPSVVFVDMKHPGGPLCVELAPDFASFLAGLVDGTPTCDWVIPSEVRLEQAKASLVAAGWEAAEDHYGNHRLTREGLELRLLPNNERDGDGFAYVEYSEFPLVAQLHGEREAILAAAGGVGEALGGAAVQVQTPAA
;
A
#
# COMPACT_ATOMS: atom_id res chain seq x y z
N MET A 1 6.36 18.39 -22.90
CA MET A 1 7.13 18.08 -21.68
C MET A 1 6.14 17.88 -20.54
N LYS A 2 5.55 16.68 -20.42
CA LYS A 2 4.70 16.34 -19.27
C LYS A 2 5.66 16.12 -18.11
N ARG A 3 5.64 16.99 -17.09
CA ARG A 3 6.38 16.75 -15.85
C ARG A 3 5.86 15.43 -15.27
N ASP A 4 6.74 14.46 -15.05
CA ASP A 4 6.46 13.33 -14.17
C ASP A 4 5.99 13.92 -12.84
N ARG A 5 4.68 13.90 -12.61
CA ARG A 5 4.16 14.18 -11.28
C ARG A 5 4.37 12.90 -10.48
N PRO A 6 4.99 12.97 -9.30
CA PRO A 6 5.05 11.84 -8.41
C PRO A 6 3.63 11.32 -8.16
N VAL A 7 3.49 10.00 -8.07
CA VAL A 7 2.19 9.36 -7.82
C VAL A 7 1.65 9.85 -6.47
N PRO A 8 0.41 10.36 -6.41
CA PRO A 8 -0.18 10.84 -5.15
C PRO A 8 -0.17 9.78 -4.05
N ILE A 9 0.03 10.20 -2.81
CA ILE A 9 -0.12 9.33 -1.64
C ILE A 9 -1.59 8.96 -1.44
N PHE A 10 -2.51 9.93 -1.57
CA PHE A 10 -3.94 9.71 -1.35
C PHE A 10 -4.70 9.32 -2.62
N LYS A 11 -5.69 8.43 -2.47
CA LYS A 11 -6.51 7.95 -3.60
C LYS A 11 -7.42 9.03 -4.19
N ASP A 12 -8.00 9.85 -3.33
CA ASP A 12 -8.92 10.93 -3.71
C ASP A 12 -8.83 12.06 -2.68
N PRO A 13 -8.03 13.10 -2.96
CA PRO A 13 -7.86 14.23 -2.05
C PRO A 13 -9.17 14.97 -1.71
N SER A 14 -10.19 14.90 -2.58
CA SER A 14 -11.49 15.53 -2.30
C SER A 14 -12.28 14.84 -1.19
N LYS A 15 -11.86 13.62 -0.80
CA LYS A 15 -12.44 12.81 0.27
C LYS A 15 -11.59 12.82 1.54
N ALA A 16 -10.91 13.93 1.79
CA ALA A 16 -10.24 14.15 3.06
C ALA A 16 -11.23 13.98 4.23
N THR A 17 -10.78 13.40 5.35
CA THR A 17 -11.68 13.13 6.49
C THR A 17 -11.62 14.18 7.58
N SER A 18 -10.57 14.99 7.56
CA SER A 18 -10.45 16.14 8.45
C SER A 18 -10.61 17.42 7.62
N PRO A 19 -11.04 18.52 8.27
CA PRO A 19 -11.03 19.84 7.65
C PRO A 19 -9.65 20.19 7.08
N PRO A 20 -9.51 21.15 6.15
CA PRO A 20 -8.19 21.61 5.69
C PRO A 20 -7.27 21.93 6.88
N LEU A 21 -6.00 21.53 6.78
CA LEU A 21 -5.03 21.75 7.85
C LEU A 21 -4.84 23.26 8.05
N SER A 22 -5.02 23.72 9.29
CA SER A 22 -4.69 25.08 9.71
C SER A 22 -3.64 25.04 10.83
N GLU A 23 -2.93 26.15 11.00
CA GLU A 23 -1.93 26.29 12.07
C GLU A 23 -2.57 26.17 13.46
N GLU A 24 -3.79 26.67 13.62
CA GLU A 24 -4.54 26.54 14.88
C GLU A 24 -4.88 25.08 15.17
N ALA A 25 -5.40 24.35 14.17
CA ALA A 25 -5.72 22.93 14.32
C ALA A 25 -4.47 22.08 14.60
N ARG A 26 -3.34 22.44 13.99
CA ARG A 26 -2.03 21.84 14.28
C ARG A 26 -1.61 22.08 15.73
N ALA A 27 -1.60 23.35 16.16
CA ALA A 27 -1.15 23.72 17.50
C ALA A 27 -2.02 23.06 18.59
N GLU A 28 -3.34 23.06 18.42
CA GLU A 28 -4.27 22.37 19.33
C GLU A 28 -4.01 20.86 19.38
N CYS A 29 -3.76 20.25 18.21
CA CYS A 29 -3.46 18.82 18.12
C CYS A 29 -2.14 18.47 18.81
N GLU A 30 -1.06 19.17 18.53
CA GLU A 30 0.26 18.92 19.15
C GLU A 30 0.22 19.20 20.67
N GLN A 31 -0.53 20.22 21.11
CA GLN A 31 -0.76 20.49 22.52
C GLN A 31 -1.54 19.35 23.21
N ALA A 32 -2.58 18.83 22.56
CA ALA A 32 -3.37 17.72 23.10
C ALA A 32 -2.56 16.41 23.17
N LEU A 33 -1.66 16.19 22.21
CA LEU A 33 -0.76 15.03 22.17
C LEU A 33 0.44 15.19 23.13
N GLY A 34 0.80 16.41 23.51
CA GLY A 34 2.03 16.70 24.25
C GLY A 34 3.31 16.41 23.45
N ARG A 35 3.20 16.29 22.13
CA ARG A 35 4.26 15.92 21.18
C ARG A 35 4.08 16.69 19.88
N ALA A 36 5.18 17.08 19.25
CA ALA A 36 5.17 17.63 17.90
C ALA A 36 4.97 16.51 16.88
N LEU A 37 4.15 16.76 15.86
CA LEU A 37 3.97 15.83 14.74
C LEU A 37 5.15 15.94 13.76
N PRO A 38 5.51 14.84 13.06
CA PRO A 38 6.57 14.85 12.06
C PRO A 38 6.37 15.93 11.01
N ALA A 39 7.45 16.61 10.60
CA ALA A 39 7.36 17.68 9.61
C ALA A 39 6.82 17.15 8.27
N ALA A 40 7.32 15.98 7.83
CA ALA A 40 6.88 15.33 6.60
C ALA A 40 5.41 14.87 6.65
N TYR A 41 4.89 14.56 7.84
CA TYR A 41 3.47 14.23 8.01
C TYR A 41 2.60 15.45 7.80
N LEU A 42 2.93 16.57 8.46
CA LEU A 42 2.20 17.82 8.31
C LEU A 42 2.29 18.36 6.88
N GLU A 43 3.46 18.27 6.25
CA GLU A 43 3.64 18.67 4.85
C GLU A 43 2.74 17.87 3.90
N LEU A 44 2.71 16.53 4.06
CA LEU A 44 1.82 15.66 3.30
C LEU A 44 0.35 16.06 3.47
N LEU A 45 -0.09 16.26 4.72
CA LEU A 45 -1.48 16.61 5.03
C LEU A 45 -1.87 18.00 4.49
N ALA A 46 -0.93 18.95 4.48
CA ALA A 46 -1.14 20.29 3.92
C ALA A 46 -1.21 20.29 2.39
N GLN A 47 -0.34 19.53 1.73
CA GLN A 47 -0.16 19.58 0.28
C GLN A 47 -1.12 18.66 -0.49
N GLU A 48 -1.45 17.49 0.07
CA GLU A 48 -2.32 16.53 -0.61
C GLU A 48 -3.73 16.50 0.01
N ALA A 49 -3.88 15.98 1.22
CA ALA A 49 -5.17 15.83 1.88
C ALA A 49 -4.99 15.67 3.39
N ASN A 50 -5.80 16.37 4.19
CA ASN A 50 -5.77 16.24 5.64
C ASN A 50 -6.49 14.96 6.10
N GLY A 51 -5.77 13.85 6.01
CA GLY A 51 -6.25 12.50 6.27
C GLY A 51 -7.01 11.97 5.07
N GLY A 52 -7.00 10.65 4.87
CA GLY A 52 -7.69 10.05 3.74
C GLY A 52 -7.31 8.61 3.47
N LYS A 53 -8.01 8.03 2.50
CA LYS A 53 -7.68 6.71 1.97
C LYS A 53 -6.41 6.80 1.15
N LEU A 54 -5.43 5.97 1.50
CA LEU A 54 -4.17 5.86 0.79
C LEU A 54 -4.38 5.19 -0.57
N ARG A 55 -3.61 5.68 -1.55
CA ARG A 55 -3.33 5.01 -2.81
C ARG A 55 -2.12 4.09 -2.63
N ARG A 56 -1.05 4.66 -2.09
CA ARG A 56 0.16 3.94 -1.65
C ARG A 56 -0.06 3.42 -0.23
N ASP A 57 -0.74 2.28 -0.11
CA ASP A 57 -1.23 1.69 1.15
C ASP A 57 -0.37 0.53 1.67
N LEU A 58 0.80 0.28 1.10
CA LEU A 58 1.66 -0.84 1.47
C LEU A 58 3.10 -0.39 1.72
N PHE A 59 3.66 -0.87 2.83
CA PHE A 59 5.07 -0.74 3.16
C PHE A 59 5.73 -2.14 3.16
N PRO A 60 6.66 -2.44 2.24
CA PRO A 60 7.36 -3.72 2.22
C PRO A 60 8.21 -3.91 3.47
N HIS A 61 8.04 -5.02 4.18
CA HIS A 61 8.84 -5.31 5.38
C HIS A 61 9.07 -6.83 5.52
N PRO A 62 10.31 -7.29 5.78
CA PRO A 62 10.63 -8.73 5.81
C PRO A 62 9.93 -9.50 6.93
N GLU A 63 9.59 -8.84 8.03
CA GLU A 63 8.90 -9.45 9.17
C GLU A 63 7.37 -9.40 9.06
N VAL A 64 6.83 -8.77 8.01
CA VAL A 64 5.39 -8.70 7.78
C VAL A 64 5.09 -9.40 6.46
N GLU A 65 4.50 -10.59 6.55
CA GLU A 65 4.11 -11.36 5.36
C GLU A 65 3.18 -10.53 4.46
N GLY A 66 3.54 -10.38 3.18
CA GLY A 66 2.83 -9.52 2.23
C GLY A 66 3.00 -8.01 2.46
N GLY A 67 3.82 -7.60 3.43
CA GLY A 67 4.10 -6.22 3.82
C GLY A 67 3.07 -5.60 4.76
N ALA A 68 3.45 -4.49 5.39
CA ALA A 68 2.58 -3.74 6.30
C ALA A 68 1.57 -2.91 5.50
N ARG A 69 0.32 -3.38 5.45
CA ARG A 69 -0.75 -2.74 4.70
C ARG A 69 -1.67 -1.92 5.58
N ILE A 70 -1.82 -0.64 5.23
CA ILE A 70 -2.67 0.33 5.92
C ILE A 70 -3.32 1.21 4.85
N GLY A 71 -4.64 1.11 4.72
CA GLY A 71 -5.41 1.80 3.70
C GLY A 71 -5.73 3.26 4.01
N TYR A 72 -5.33 3.78 5.16
CA TYR A 72 -5.85 5.05 5.65
C TYR A 72 -4.88 5.79 6.58
N LEU A 73 -4.68 7.10 6.40
CA LEU A 73 -3.99 7.97 7.37
C LEU A 73 -4.97 8.95 8.01
N LEU A 74 -4.83 9.13 9.31
CA LEU A 74 -5.60 10.12 10.07
C LEU A 74 -5.22 11.53 9.65
N GLY A 75 -6.16 12.47 9.74
CA GLY A 75 -5.87 13.90 9.57
C GLY A 75 -5.59 14.57 10.92
N VAL A 76 -5.39 15.87 10.89
CA VAL A 76 -5.30 16.73 12.07
C VAL A 76 -6.60 17.51 12.22
N GLY A 77 -7.11 17.61 13.44
CA GLY A 77 -8.36 18.30 13.74
C GLY A 77 -9.62 17.52 13.36
N GLY A 78 -10.75 17.97 13.92
CA GLY A 78 -12.05 17.34 13.77
C GLY A 78 -12.19 16.00 14.54
N PRO A 79 -13.38 15.38 14.49
CA PRO A 79 -13.70 14.18 15.29
C PRO A 79 -13.00 12.90 14.82
N ARG A 80 -12.37 12.94 13.64
CA ARG A 80 -11.60 11.82 13.05
C ARG A 80 -10.10 12.11 12.97
N GLY A 81 -9.65 13.18 13.62
CA GLY A 81 -8.24 13.56 13.62
C GLY A 81 -7.40 12.70 14.59
N VAL A 82 -6.08 12.78 14.44
CA VAL A 82 -5.07 12.07 15.25
C VAL A 82 -5.34 12.24 16.74
N ALA A 83 -5.45 13.47 17.25
CA ALA A 83 -5.68 13.71 18.69
C ALA A 83 -6.98 13.08 19.20
N ALA A 84 -8.08 13.17 18.42
CA ALA A 84 -9.38 12.64 18.82
C ALA A 84 -9.40 11.10 18.88
N LEU A 85 -8.61 10.44 18.04
CA LEU A 85 -8.63 8.98 17.88
C LEU A 85 -7.57 8.25 18.72
N GLN A 86 -6.77 8.95 19.53
CA GLN A 86 -5.82 8.30 20.44
C GLN A 86 -6.50 7.32 21.41
N ILE A 87 -7.78 7.52 21.74
CA ILE A 87 -8.56 6.59 22.57
C ILE A 87 -8.61 5.16 21.99
N LEU A 88 -8.48 5.01 20.67
CA LEU A 88 -8.45 3.71 20.01
C LEU A 88 -7.21 2.89 20.39
N ALA A 89 -6.08 3.55 20.68
CA ALA A 89 -4.87 2.85 21.09
C ALA A 89 -5.09 2.09 22.41
N GLY A 90 -5.77 2.71 23.37
CA GLY A 90 -6.16 2.06 24.62
C GLY A 90 -7.21 0.95 24.45
N HIS A 91 -8.17 1.14 23.54
CA HIS A 91 -9.19 0.13 23.23
C HIS A 91 -8.58 -1.16 22.68
N TRP A 92 -7.60 -1.04 21.77
CA TRP A 92 -6.93 -2.18 21.15
C TRP A 92 -5.68 -2.65 21.89
N LYS A 93 -5.23 -1.91 22.92
CA LYS A 93 -4.04 -2.20 23.74
C LYS A 93 -2.77 -2.34 22.90
N TYR A 94 -2.52 -1.42 21.98
CA TYR A 94 -1.28 -1.44 21.18
C TYR A 94 -0.04 -1.33 22.09
N PRO A 95 1.05 -2.06 21.78
CA PRO A 95 2.20 -2.21 22.68
C PRO A 95 3.19 -1.03 22.66
N VAL A 96 2.78 0.16 22.22
CA VAL A 96 3.63 1.37 22.17
C VAL A 96 3.13 2.37 23.20
N ALA A 97 3.77 2.37 24.37
CA ALA A 97 3.29 3.12 25.55
C ALA A 97 3.26 4.65 25.33
N GLU A 98 4.18 5.19 24.53
CA GLU A 98 4.26 6.62 24.20
C GLU A 98 3.98 6.89 22.71
N GLY A 99 3.28 5.97 22.05
CA GLY A 99 3.02 6.05 20.62
C GLY A 99 1.88 7.01 20.28
N VAL A 100 2.03 7.80 19.22
CA VAL A 100 0.92 8.58 18.63
C VAL A 100 0.31 7.77 17.49
N LEU A 101 -0.97 7.40 17.62
CA LEU A 101 -1.72 6.68 16.58
C LEU A 101 -1.96 7.58 15.36
N ILE A 102 -1.49 7.17 14.18
CA ILE A 102 -1.68 7.91 12.92
C ILE A 102 -2.48 7.12 11.87
N ALA A 103 -2.76 5.84 12.12
CA ALA A 103 -3.70 5.03 11.35
C ALA A 103 -4.24 3.89 12.20
N SER A 104 -5.50 3.50 11.99
CA SER A 104 -6.06 2.29 12.60
C SER A 104 -7.11 1.65 11.70
N GLU A 105 -7.00 0.34 11.52
CA GLU A 105 -7.95 -0.53 10.83
C GLU A 105 -8.36 -1.68 11.75
N GLY A 106 -8.86 -1.34 12.93
CA GLY A 106 -9.21 -2.32 13.97
C GLY A 106 -7.96 -2.83 14.67
N PRO A 107 -7.62 -4.13 14.61
CA PRO A 107 -6.44 -4.68 15.30
C PRO A 107 -5.10 -4.28 14.66
N LYS A 108 -5.12 -3.66 13.47
CA LYS A 108 -3.93 -3.17 12.76
C LYS A 108 -3.80 -1.66 12.90
N ALA A 109 -2.58 -1.16 13.08
CA ALA A 109 -2.34 0.28 13.25
C ALA A 109 -0.93 0.71 12.83
N LEU A 110 -0.81 2.02 12.57
CA LEU A 110 0.48 2.72 12.53
C LEU A 110 0.56 3.68 13.70
N LEU A 111 1.71 3.66 14.37
CA LEU A 111 2.03 4.54 15.48
C LEU A 111 3.35 5.25 15.20
N LEU A 112 3.46 6.49 15.67
CA LEU A 112 4.70 7.22 15.78
C LEU A 112 5.30 6.92 17.15
N ASP A 113 6.44 6.25 17.20
CA ASP A 113 7.13 5.92 18.45
C ASP A 113 8.22 6.95 18.77
N TYR A 114 8.04 7.65 19.88
CA TYR A 114 8.97 8.67 20.36
C TYR A 114 10.03 8.11 21.33
N ALA A 115 10.03 6.80 21.62
CA ALA A 115 10.93 6.19 22.58
C ALA A 115 12.42 6.20 22.15
N ALA A 116 12.71 6.33 20.84
CA ALA A 116 14.08 6.27 20.30
C ALA A 116 14.83 7.62 20.28
N GLY A 117 14.24 8.72 20.78
CA GLY A 117 14.87 10.04 20.78
C GLY A 117 15.86 10.24 21.94
N PRO A 118 17.12 10.68 21.70
CA PRO A 118 18.08 10.96 22.77
C PRO A 118 17.71 12.19 23.64
N GLU A 119 16.80 13.05 23.19
CA GLU A 119 16.25 14.19 23.92
C GLU A 119 14.80 14.47 23.45
N PRO A 120 13.85 14.79 24.34
CA PRO A 120 12.41 14.83 24.06
C PRO A 120 11.91 15.98 23.17
N SER A 121 12.77 16.76 22.51
CA SER A 121 12.35 17.96 21.76
C SER A 121 12.83 18.07 20.30
N ALA A 122 13.58 17.12 19.74
CA ALA A 122 14.14 17.27 18.38
C ALA A 122 14.27 16.01 17.52
N ALA A 123 14.07 14.80 18.07
CA ALA A 123 14.14 13.59 17.26
C ALA A 123 12.78 13.31 16.59
N GLU A 124 12.78 13.14 15.27
CA GLU A 124 11.64 12.61 14.53
C GLU A 124 11.31 11.19 15.04
N PRO A 125 10.04 10.86 15.32
CA PRO A 125 9.65 9.54 15.82
C PRO A 125 9.76 8.47 14.72
N SER A 126 10.07 7.24 15.11
CA SER A 126 10.01 6.11 14.18
C SER A 126 8.56 5.73 13.87
N VAL A 127 8.34 5.09 12.72
CA VAL A 127 7.01 4.61 12.32
C VAL A 127 6.92 3.13 12.62
N VAL A 128 5.99 2.76 13.49
CA VAL A 128 5.78 1.38 13.96
C VAL A 128 4.46 0.85 13.43
N PHE A 129 4.49 -0.37 12.88
CA PHE A 129 3.29 -1.13 12.53
C PHE A 129 2.97 -2.14 13.61
N VAL A 130 1.68 -2.23 13.94
CA VAL A 130 1.16 -3.18 14.91
C VAL A 130 0.06 -4.02 14.28
N ASP A 131 0.10 -5.33 14.51
CA ASP A 131 -1.01 -6.26 14.24
C ASP A 131 -1.30 -7.11 15.48
N MET A 132 -2.38 -6.76 16.18
CA MET A 132 -2.81 -7.45 17.40
C MET A 132 -3.40 -8.85 17.16
N LYS A 133 -3.68 -9.22 15.90
CA LYS A 133 -4.26 -10.52 15.51
C LYS A 133 -3.33 -11.35 14.64
N HIS A 134 -2.05 -11.00 14.58
CA HIS A 134 -1.07 -11.78 13.84
C HIS A 134 -1.02 -13.24 14.35
N PRO A 135 -0.91 -14.27 13.48
CA PRO A 135 -1.03 -15.68 13.87
C PRO A 135 -0.05 -16.14 14.97
N GLY A 136 1.14 -15.54 15.03
CA GLY A 136 2.16 -15.80 16.05
C GLY A 136 1.99 -15.04 17.37
N GLY A 137 0.88 -14.32 17.55
CA GLY A 137 0.69 -13.34 18.63
C GLY A 137 0.93 -11.90 18.15
N PRO A 138 0.70 -10.89 19.01
CA PRO A 138 0.81 -9.48 18.63
C PRO A 138 2.16 -9.16 17.97
N LEU A 139 2.11 -8.63 16.75
CA LEU A 139 3.27 -8.19 16.00
C LEU A 139 3.45 -6.69 16.19
N CYS A 140 4.69 -6.25 16.44
CA CYS A 140 5.06 -4.85 16.58
C CYS A 140 6.45 -4.66 15.96
N VAL A 141 6.52 -3.97 14.83
CA VAL A 141 7.75 -3.82 14.05
C VAL A 141 7.96 -2.36 13.66
N GLU A 142 9.19 -1.89 13.74
CA GLU A 142 9.58 -0.59 13.17
C GLU A 142 9.64 -0.72 11.65
N LEU A 143 8.87 0.10 10.94
CA LEU A 143 8.89 0.16 9.48
C LEU A 143 9.97 1.11 8.96
N ALA A 144 10.15 2.24 9.64
CA ALA A 144 11.09 3.28 9.23
C ALA A 144 11.56 4.11 10.42
N PRO A 145 12.78 4.66 10.38
CA PRO A 145 13.34 5.47 11.46
C PRO A 145 12.65 6.84 11.61
N ASP A 146 11.94 7.30 10.58
CA ASP A 146 11.22 8.56 10.56
C ASP A 146 10.06 8.51 9.54
N PHE A 147 9.15 9.49 9.61
CA PHE A 147 7.99 9.53 8.73
C PHE A 147 8.32 9.80 7.26
N ALA A 148 9.38 10.55 6.96
CA ALA A 148 9.77 10.83 5.57
C ALA A 148 10.28 9.57 4.88
N SER A 149 11.10 8.78 5.57
CA SER A 149 11.58 7.46 5.16
C SER A 149 10.43 6.48 4.97
N PHE A 150 9.42 6.51 5.87
CA PHE A 150 8.19 5.73 5.70
C PHE A 150 7.45 6.10 4.40
N LEU A 151 7.20 7.39 4.16
CA LEU A 151 6.51 7.87 2.95
C LEU A 151 7.24 7.52 1.65
N ALA A 152 8.58 7.54 1.68
CA ALA A 152 9.41 7.17 0.54
C ALA A 152 9.32 5.66 0.23
N GLY A 153 9.13 4.83 1.25
CA GLY A 153 8.99 3.37 1.12
C GLY A 153 7.57 2.88 0.80
N LEU A 154 6.56 3.75 0.90
CA LEU A 154 5.18 3.39 0.55
C LEU A 154 5.01 3.13 -0.96
N VAL A 155 4.38 2.00 -1.28
CA VAL A 155 4.01 1.57 -2.63
C VAL A 155 2.49 1.36 -2.74
N ASP A 156 1.96 1.35 -3.97
CA ASP A 156 0.56 0.96 -4.22
C ASP A 156 0.39 -0.51 -3.77
N GLY A 157 -0.46 -0.73 -2.76
CA GLY A 157 -0.67 -2.03 -2.10
C GLY A 157 -1.71 -2.90 -2.76
N THR A 158 -2.26 -2.46 -3.88
CA THR A 158 -2.57 -3.39 -4.96
C THR A 158 -1.24 -3.83 -5.58
N PRO A 159 -0.76 -5.07 -5.38
CA PRO A 159 0.05 -5.71 -6.39
C PRO A 159 -0.89 -6.05 -7.56
N THR A 160 -1.50 -5.03 -8.17
CA THR A 160 -1.99 -5.17 -9.52
C THR A 160 -0.95 -4.50 -10.39
N CYS A 161 0.00 -5.31 -10.83
CA CYS A 161 0.32 -5.20 -12.23
C CYS A 161 -0.96 -5.58 -12.98
N ASP A 162 -1.88 -4.63 -13.16
CA ASP A 162 -3.00 -4.78 -14.08
C ASP A 162 -2.40 -4.86 -15.48
N TRP A 163 -1.90 -6.04 -15.84
CA TRP A 163 -1.55 -6.34 -17.21
C TRP A 163 -2.86 -6.55 -17.94
N VAL A 164 -3.26 -5.51 -18.67
CA VAL A 164 -4.36 -5.62 -19.61
C VAL A 164 -3.84 -6.44 -20.77
N ILE A 165 -4.31 -7.69 -20.88
CA ILE A 165 -4.19 -8.42 -22.14
C ILE A 165 -5.03 -7.65 -23.16
N PRO A 166 -4.49 -7.29 -24.35
CA PRO A 166 -5.23 -6.51 -25.34
C PRO A 166 -6.62 -7.08 -25.62
N SER A 167 -7.59 -6.21 -25.89
CA SER A 167 -9.02 -6.54 -26.14
C SER A 167 -9.26 -7.61 -27.19
N GLU A 168 -8.28 -7.83 -28.05
CA GLU A 168 -8.34 -8.76 -29.17
C GLU A 168 -8.12 -10.22 -28.74
N VAL A 169 -7.54 -10.44 -27.54
CA VAL A 169 -7.31 -11.78 -26.99
C VAL A 169 -8.43 -12.13 -26.03
N ARG A 170 -9.19 -13.19 -26.37
CA ARG A 170 -10.23 -13.72 -25.49
C ARG A 170 -9.62 -14.40 -24.26
N LEU A 171 -10.29 -14.28 -23.11
CA LEU A 171 -9.94 -14.95 -21.85
C LEU A 171 -9.52 -16.42 -22.02
N GLU A 172 -10.32 -17.22 -22.75
CA GLU A 172 -10.03 -18.64 -23.01
C GLU A 172 -8.76 -18.85 -23.85
N GLN A 173 -8.47 -17.94 -24.79
CA GLN A 173 -7.26 -18.00 -25.60
C GLN A 173 -6.01 -17.63 -24.79
N ALA A 174 -6.11 -16.61 -23.93
CA ALA A 174 -5.05 -16.25 -23.01
C ALA A 174 -4.75 -17.41 -22.04
N LYS A 175 -5.80 -17.99 -21.44
CA LYS A 175 -5.70 -19.18 -20.57
C LYS A 175 -5.03 -20.35 -21.29
N ALA A 176 -5.51 -20.72 -22.48
CA ALA A 176 -4.94 -21.83 -23.25
C ALA A 176 -3.46 -21.62 -23.59
N SER A 177 -3.08 -20.38 -23.90
CA SER A 177 -1.69 -20.06 -24.26
C SER A 177 -0.76 -20.05 -23.04
N LEU A 178 -1.25 -19.59 -21.89
CA LEU A 178 -0.50 -19.69 -20.62
C LEU A 178 -0.36 -21.15 -20.17
N VAL A 179 -1.40 -21.97 -20.32
CA VAL A 179 -1.29 -23.42 -20.07
C VAL A 179 -0.26 -24.08 -20.99
N ALA A 180 -0.25 -23.71 -22.27
CA ALA A 180 0.77 -24.18 -23.22
C ALA A 180 2.20 -23.71 -22.84
N ALA A 181 2.33 -22.57 -22.15
CA ALA A 181 3.57 -22.06 -21.60
C ALA A 181 3.94 -22.67 -20.21
N GLY A 182 3.24 -23.73 -19.78
CA GLY A 182 3.54 -24.48 -18.57
C GLY A 182 2.90 -23.94 -17.30
N TRP A 183 1.87 -23.10 -17.40
CA TRP A 183 1.07 -22.69 -16.25
C TRP A 183 -0.03 -23.73 -15.95
N GLU A 184 -0.22 -24.04 -14.68
CA GLU A 184 -1.27 -24.95 -14.23
C GLU A 184 -2.56 -24.17 -13.96
N ALA A 185 -3.63 -24.49 -14.68
CA ALA A 185 -4.93 -23.85 -14.51
C ALA A 185 -5.79 -24.57 -13.46
N ALA A 186 -6.34 -23.80 -12.54
CA ALA A 186 -7.40 -24.17 -11.61
C ALA A 186 -8.53 -23.13 -11.68
N GLU A 187 -9.68 -23.46 -11.11
CA GLU A 187 -10.75 -22.49 -10.86
C GLU A 187 -10.85 -22.25 -9.36
N ASP A 188 -11.01 -20.98 -8.98
CA ASP A 188 -11.29 -20.64 -7.59
C ASP A 188 -12.78 -20.87 -7.25
N HIS A 189 -13.13 -20.70 -5.99
CA HIS A 189 -14.51 -20.87 -5.50
C HIS A 189 -15.53 -19.91 -6.15
N TYR A 190 -15.06 -18.86 -6.82
CA TYR A 190 -15.88 -17.86 -7.50
C TYR A 190 -15.94 -18.08 -9.02
N GLY A 191 -15.33 -19.15 -9.54
CA GLY A 191 -15.27 -19.45 -10.97
C GLY A 191 -14.25 -18.62 -11.74
N ASN A 192 -13.34 -17.92 -11.06
CA ASN A 192 -12.23 -17.24 -11.72
C ASN A 192 -11.13 -18.24 -12.08
N HIS A 193 -10.46 -18.03 -13.21
CA HIS A 193 -9.33 -18.87 -13.58
C HIS A 193 -8.08 -18.45 -12.81
N ARG A 194 -7.52 -19.39 -12.06
CA ARG A 194 -6.25 -19.26 -11.36
C ARG A 194 -5.20 -20.04 -12.15
N LEU A 195 -4.06 -19.45 -12.45
CA LEU A 195 -2.93 -20.09 -13.12
C LEU A 195 -1.74 -20.07 -12.17
N THR A 196 -1.03 -21.18 -12.03
CA THR A 196 0.14 -21.25 -11.15
C THR A 196 1.37 -21.82 -11.86
N ARG A 197 2.55 -21.32 -11.53
CA ARG A 197 3.83 -21.83 -12.05
C ARG A 197 4.97 -21.44 -11.12
N GLU A 198 5.75 -22.41 -10.64
CA GLU A 198 6.95 -22.14 -9.81
C GLU A 198 6.68 -21.24 -8.59
N GLY A 199 5.52 -21.40 -7.94
CA GLY A 199 5.10 -20.58 -6.79
C GLY A 199 4.43 -19.25 -7.17
N LEU A 200 4.42 -18.88 -8.45
CA LEU A 200 3.68 -17.73 -8.98
C LEU A 200 2.20 -18.07 -9.11
N GLU A 201 1.31 -17.15 -8.73
CA GLU A 201 -0.14 -17.22 -8.98
C GLU A 201 -0.55 -16.05 -9.89
N LEU A 202 -1.21 -16.34 -11.00
CA LEU A 202 -1.96 -15.39 -11.81
C LEU A 202 -3.44 -15.66 -11.61
N ARG A 203 -4.24 -14.62 -11.48
CA ARG A 203 -5.68 -14.73 -11.73
C ARG A 203 -5.99 -14.21 -13.11
N LEU A 204 -7.01 -14.74 -13.75
CA LEU A 204 -7.59 -14.17 -14.96
C LEU A 204 -9.05 -13.85 -14.63
N LEU A 205 -9.35 -12.57 -14.49
CA LEU A 205 -10.67 -12.08 -14.14
C LEU A 205 -11.43 -11.63 -15.39
N PRO A 206 -12.69 -12.04 -15.60
CA PRO A 206 -13.52 -11.49 -16.65
C PRO A 206 -13.87 -10.03 -16.37
N ASN A 207 -13.69 -9.14 -17.35
CA ASN A 207 -14.13 -7.76 -17.23
C ASN A 207 -15.66 -7.66 -17.37
N ASN A 208 -16.35 -7.18 -16.34
CA ASN A 208 -17.82 -7.03 -16.34
C ASN A 208 -18.30 -5.64 -16.82
N GLU A 209 -17.41 -4.72 -17.20
CA GLU A 209 -17.79 -3.31 -17.45
C GLU A 209 -17.99 -2.92 -18.93
N ARG A 210 -17.69 -3.80 -19.90
CA ARG A 210 -17.97 -3.55 -21.32
C ARG A 210 -18.38 -4.82 -22.06
N ASP A 211 -19.63 -4.84 -22.52
CA ASP A 211 -20.18 -5.65 -23.61
C ASP A 211 -19.34 -6.85 -24.08
N GLY A 212 -19.43 -7.97 -23.35
CA GLY A 212 -19.18 -9.32 -23.89
C GLY A 212 -17.75 -9.72 -24.26
N ASP A 213 -16.79 -8.79 -24.28
CA ASP A 213 -15.39 -9.07 -24.62
C ASP A 213 -14.54 -9.08 -23.35
N GLY A 214 -14.39 -10.28 -22.78
CA GLY A 214 -13.67 -10.52 -21.54
C GLY A 214 -12.16 -10.29 -21.69
N PHE A 215 -11.66 -9.22 -21.09
CA PHE A 215 -10.24 -9.03 -20.80
C PHE A 215 -9.84 -9.94 -19.63
N ALA A 216 -8.54 -10.23 -19.50
CA ALA A 216 -7.99 -10.82 -18.29
C ALA A 216 -7.05 -9.82 -17.61
N TYR A 217 -7.15 -9.73 -16.29
CA TYR A 217 -6.21 -9.00 -15.44
C TYR A 217 -5.53 -9.99 -14.52
N VAL A 218 -4.25 -9.74 -14.26
CA VAL A 218 -3.42 -10.58 -13.39
C VAL A 218 -3.32 -9.98 -12.00
N GLU A 219 -3.86 -10.70 -11.00
CA GLU A 219 -3.75 -10.37 -9.59
C GLU A 219 -2.76 -11.32 -8.89
N TYR A 220 -1.92 -10.80 -7.99
CA TYR A 220 -0.90 -11.55 -7.25
C TYR A 220 -1.09 -11.41 -5.74
N SER A 221 -0.74 -12.44 -4.96
CA SER A 221 -0.89 -12.43 -3.50
C SER A 221 0.41 -12.35 -2.70
N GLU A 222 1.60 -12.56 -3.30
CA GLU A 222 2.86 -12.67 -2.55
C GLU A 222 4.00 -11.79 -3.09
N PHE A 223 4.56 -10.96 -2.21
CA PHE A 223 5.49 -9.86 -2.52
C PHE A 223 6.90 -10.27 -3.02
N PRO A 224 7.52 -11.39 -2.57
CA PRO A 224 8.85 -11.80 -3.07
C PRO A 224 8.87 -12.17 -4.56
N LEU A 225 7.71 -12.52 -5.11
CA LEU A 225 7.55 -13.04 -6.47
C LEU A 225 7.29 -11.92 -7.50
N VAL A 226 6.95 -10.72 -7.05
CA VAL A 226 6.64 -9.56 -7.91
C VAL A 226 7.85 -9.15 -8.76
N ALA A 227 9.07 -9.19 -8.21
CA ALA A 227 10.30 -8.86 -8.94
C ALA A 227 10.63 -9.89 -10.03
N GLN A 228 10.44 -11.19 -9.73
CA GLN A 228 10.62 -12.28 -10.70
C GLN A 228 9.61 -12.16 -11.84
N LEU A 229 8.35 -11.84 -11.53
CA LEU A 229 7.29 -11.61 -12.51
C LEU A 229 7.51 -10.37 -13.38
N HIS A 230 8.06 -9.28 -12.84
CA HIS A 230 8.46 -8.14 -13.64
C HIS A 230 9.51 -8.52 -14.70
N GLY A 231 10.42 -9.44 -14.37
CA GLY A 231 11.36 -10.03 -15.32
C GLY A 231 10.70 -10.92 -16.38
N GLU A 232 9.61 -11.60 -16.03
CA GLU A 232 8.85 -12.49 -16.92
C GLU A 232 7.71 -11.81 -17.69
N ARG A 233 7.43 -10.53 -17.43
CA ARG A 233 6.32 -9.77 -18.01
C ARG A 233 6.21 -9.91 -19.52
N GLU A 234 7.30 -9.66 -20.24
CA GLU A 234 7.30 -9.73 -21.70
C GLU A 234 7.07 -11.15 -22.21
N ALA A 235 7.55 -12.17 -21.49
CA ALA A 235 7.31 -13.57 -21.81
C ALA A 235 5.85 -13.98 -21.57
N ILE A 236 5.23 -13.47 -20.50
CA ILE A 236 3.83 -13.74 -20.16
C ILE A 236 2.89 -13.02 -21.15
N LEU A 237 3.16 -11.76 -21.49
CA LEU A 237 2.40 -11.01 -22.49
C LEU A 237 2.56 -11.62 -23.89
N ALA A 238 3.78 -12.03 -24.26
CA ALA A 238 4.02 -12.73 -25.52
C ALA A 238 3.31 -14.09 -25.57
N ALA A 239 3.35 -14.87 -24.48
CA ALA A 239 2.63 -16.13 -24.37
C ALA A 239 1.11 -15.93 -24.44
N ALA A 240 0.58 -14.86 -23.84
CA ALA A 240 -0.83 -14.52 -23.88
C ALA A 240 -1.30 -13.96 -25.24
N GLY A 241 -0.41 -13.79 -26.23
CA GLY A 241 -0.79 -13.41 -27.59
C GLY A 241 -0.93 -11.91 -27.86
N GLY A 242 -0.31 -11.03 -27.06
CA GLY A 242 -0.32 -9.59 -27.35
C GLY A 242 0.66 -8.76 -26.55
N VAL A 243 1.26 -7.75 -27.19
CA VAL A 243 2.08 -6.71 -26.56
C VAL A 243 1.14 -5.76 -25.81
N GLY A 244 0.97 -5.93 -24.51
CA GLY A 244 0.15 -5.03 -23.69
C GLY A 244 0.86 -3.69 -23.46
N GLU A 245 0.24 -2.57 -23.83
CA GLU A 245 0.65 -1.25 -23.33
C GLU A 245 0.38 -1.19 -21.83
N ALA A 246 1.40 -0.78 -21.05
CA ALA A 246 1.22 -0.50 -19.64
C ALA A 246 0.23 0.67 -19.49
N LEU A 247 -0.87 0.47 -18.76
CA LEU A 247 -1.63 1.59 -18.22
C LEU A 247 -0.79 2.25 -17.12
N GLY A 248 0.12 3.13 -17.53
CA GLY A 248 0.72 4.16 -16.67
C GLY A 248 1.28 3.67 -15.34
N GLY A 249 2.25 2.75 -15.37
CA GLY A 249 3.15 2.50 -14.25
C GLY A 249 4.57 2.82 -14.73
N ALA A 250 5.22 3.81 -14.14
CA ALA A 250 6.63 4.07 -14.40
C ALA A 250 7.40 2.77 -14.17
N ALA A 251 8.24 2.37 -15.14
CA ALA A 251 9.12 1.23 -14.99
C ALA A 251 9.93 1.40 -13.71
N VAL A 252 9.71 0.54 -12.71
CA VAL A 252 10.54 0.45 -11.53
C VAL A 252 11.90 -0.04 -12.00
N GLN A 253 12.83 0.89 -12.23
CA GLN A 253 14.24 0.53 -12.41
C GLN A 253 14.75 0.04 -11.06
N VAL A 254 14.85 -1.28 -10.92
CA VAL A 254 15.61 -1.91 -9.85
C VAL A 254 17.08 -1.55 -10.07
N GLN A 255 17.58 -0.54 -9.35
CA GLN A 255 19.03 -0.35 -9.23
C GLN A 255 19.58 -1.49 -8.40
N THR A 256 20.27 -2.42 -9.04
CA THR A 256 21.13 -3.39 -8.37
C THR A 256 22.26 -2.64 -7.63
N PRO A 257 22.55 -2.96 -6.36
CA PRO A 257 23.72 -2.43 -5.70
C PRO A 257 24.95 -2.94 -6.45
N ALA A 258 25.85 -2.02 -6.82
CA ALA A 258 27.15 -2.38 -7.34
C ALA A 258 27.90 -3.24 -6.32
N ALA A 259 28.48 -4.35 -6.81
CA ALA A 259 29.35 -5.23 -6.05
C ALA A 259 30.65 -4.56 -5.62
#